data_AF-A0A1V3XY84-F1
#
_entry.id   AF-A0A1V3XY84-F1
#
_cell.length_a   1.000
_cell.length_b   1.000
_cell.length_c   1.000
_cell.angle_alpha   90.00
_cell.angle_beta   90.00
_cell.angle_gamma   90.00
#
_symmetry.space_group_name_H-M   'P 1'
#
loop_
_entity.id
_entity.type
_entity.pdbx_description
1 polymer ?
#
loop_
_entity_poly.entity_id
_entity_poly.type
_entity_poly.pdbx_seq_one_letter_code
_entity_poly.pdbx_strand_id
1 'polypeptide(L)'
;MTAAGIGRRPLRTSLLTAMDFKSNPMLHRVSRLLALVTNRVLNGDMRFQALPGPMTIFADGVDFAAFEEFSSGVTLRNLRTADDQYALLSDPAFRAQFIKDMGGFMMNGLWNRRFDEAVIIDCPDSSVVGRTFEDLSRERGQHPAEVFLDLAATWRDKLRWYTVVGNHRPDIVVDLLASPAPTSASPTPEPTCAVWPTTTSGCAR
;
A
#
# COMPACT_ATOMS: atom_id res chain seq x y z
N MET A 1 -5.87 -23.19 -7.06
CA MET A 1 -6.49 -24.48 -6.66
C MET A 1 -5.56 -25.39 -5.84
N THR A 2 -4.33 -24.97 -5.54
CA THR A 2 -3.35 -25.76 -4.77
C THR A 2 -3.72 -25.97 -3.29
N ALA A 3 -4.53 -25.09 -2.70
CA ALA A 3 -4.99 -25.20 -1.31
C ALA A 3 -6.11 -26.24 -1.08
N ALA A 4 -6.74 -26.77 -2.13
CA ALA A 4 -7.87 -27.70 -2.01
C ALA A 4 -7.47 -29.06 -1.41
N GLY A 5 -8.36 -29.64 -0.61
CA GLY A 5 -8.21 -30.95 0.03
C GLY A 5 -9.07 -32.04 -0.59
N ILE A 6 -9.38 -31.94 -1.90
CA ILE A 6 -10.15 -32.97 -2.60
C ILE A 6 -9.24 -34.17 -2.87
N GLY A 7 -9.56 -35.33 -2.28
CA GLY A 7 -8.80 -36.57 -2.43
C GLY A 7 -7.43 -36.59 -1.72
N ARG A 8 -7.11 -35.57 -0.91
CA ARG A 8 -5.85 -35.47 -0.15
C ARG A 8 -6.00 -34.52 1.05
N ARG A 9 -5.03 -34.50 1.94
CA ARG A 9 -4.96 -33.49 3.02
C ARG A 9 -4.82 -32.07 2.42
N PRO A 10 -5.59 -31.08 2.91
CA PRO A 10 -5.46 -29.70 2.46
C PRO A 10 -4.09 -29.11 2.80
N LEU A 11 -3.59 -28.25 1.92
CA LEU A 11 -2.35 -27.50 2.14
C LEU A 11 -2.68 -26.22 2.90
N ARG A 12 -2.07 -26.03 4.07
CA ARG A 12 -2.17 -24.79 4.83
C ARG A 12 -1.61 -23.63 4.02
N THR A 13 -2.48 -22.73 3.61
CA THR A 13 -2.14 -21.59 2.75
C THR A 13 -2.57 -20.31 3.45
N SER A 14 -1.62 -19.40 3.66
CA SER A 14 -1.91 -18.07 4.20
C SER A 14 -1.52 -17.01 3.17
N LEU A 15 -2.40 -16.05 2.92
CA LEU A 15 -2.22 -14.95 1.96
C LEU A 15 -2.28 -13.63 2.71
N LEU A 16 -1.17 -12.89 2.74
CA LEU A 16 -1.10 -11.53 3.28
C LEU A 16 -1.58 -10.52 2.23
N THR A 17 -2.82 -10.65 1.80
CA THR A 17 -3.40 -9.85 0.70
C THR A 17 -4.79 -9.32 1.01
N ALA A 18 -5.32 -9.57 2.21
CA ALA A 18 -6.54 -8.91 2.66
C ALA A 18 -6.22 -7.47 3.04
N MET A 19 -6.66 -6.53 2.22
CA MET A 19 -6.42 -5.11 2.43
C MET A 19 -7.61 -4.30 1.94
N ASP A 20 -7.86 -3.19 2.63
CA ASP A 20 -8.83 -2.21 2.20
C ASP A 20 -8.19 -1.14 1.28
N PHE A 21 -8.17 -1.40 -0.02
CA PHE A 21 -7.61 -0.47 -1.01
C PHE A 21 -8.51 0.75 -1.24
N LYS A 22 -7.93 1.94 -1.31
CA LYS A 22 -8.66 3.15 -1.69
C LYS A 22 -9.14 3.12 -3.14
N SER A 23 -8.36 2.54 -4.05
CA SER A 23 -8.73 2.43 -5.48
C SER A 23 -9.91 1.48 -5.72
N ASN A 24 -10.05 0.44 -4.88
CA ASN A 24 -11.16 -0.50 -4.97
C ASN A 24 -11.67 -0.91 -3.56
N PRO A 25 -12.58 -0.11 -2.98
CA PRO A 25 -13.09 -0.31 -1.62
C PRO A 25 -13.89 -1.61 -1.43
N MET A 26 -14.22 -2.34 -2.50
CA MET A 26 -14.96 -3.61 -2.45
C MET A 26 -14.05 -4.84 -2.47
N LEU A 27 -12.77 -4.68 -2.82
CA LEU A 27 -11.85 -5.81 -3.03
C LEU A 27 -11.63 -6.64 -1.75
N HIS A 28 -11.72 -5.99 -0.57
CA HIS A 28 -11.61 -6.68 0.72
C HIS A 28 -12.68 -7.78 0.89
N ARG A 29 -13.88 -7.64 0.29
CA ARG A 29 -14.95 -8.65 0.36
C ARG A 29 -14.63 -9.91 -0.45
N VAL A 30 -13.87 -9.76 -1.53
CA VAL A 30 -13.49 -10.88 -2.42
C VAL A 30 -12.62 -11.88 -1.67
N SER A 31 -11.70 -11.40 -0.82
CA SER A 31 -10.85 -12.26 0.00
C SER A 31 -11.68 -13.19 0.92
N ARG A 32 -12.71 -12.65 1.58
CA ARG A 32 -13.62 -13.39 2.44
C ARG A 32 -14.40 -14.45 1.67
N LEU A 33 -14.94 -14.08 0.50
CA LEU A 33 -15.67 -15.01 -0.36
C LEU A 33 -14.77 -16.14 -0.86
N LEU A 34 -13.56 -15.83 -1.32
CA LEU A 34 -12.60 -16.82 -1.82
C LEU A 34 -12.17 -17.81 -0.73
N ALA A 35 -11.92 -17.32 0.49
CA ALA A 35 -11.65 -18.19 1.63
C ALA A 35 -12.83 -19.11 1.94
N LEU A 36 -14.05 -18.56 1.98
CA LEU A 36 -15.26 -19.33 2.26
C LEU A 36 -15.49 -20.42 1.21
N VAL A 37 -15.40 -20.09 -0.08
CA VAL A 37 -15.59 -21.06 -1.17
C VAL A 37 -14.50 -22.12 -1.13
N THR A 38 -13.24 -21.73 -0.98
CA THR A 38 -12.11 -22.68 -0.97
C THR A 38 -12.22 -23.66 0.21
N ASN A 39 -12.56 -23.16 1.39
CA ASN A 39 -12.60 -24.00 2.59
C ASN A 39 -13.88 -24.85 2.64
N ARG A 40 -15.04 -24.29 2.26
CA ARG A 40 -16.33 -24.98 2.39
C ARG A 40 -16.66 -25.89 1.21
N VAL A 41 -16.26 -25.52 -0.01
CA VAL A 41 -16.59 -26.29 -1.23
C VAL A 41 -15.44 -27.23 -1.62
N LEU A 42 -14.19 -26.80 -1.44
CA LEU A 42 -13.01 -27.55 -1.90
C LEU A 42 -12.24 -28.24 -0.77
N ASN A 43 -12.80 -28.27 0.44
CA ASN A 43 -12.17 -28.84 1.64
C ASN A 43 -10.72 -28.33 1.85
N GLY A 44 -10.49 -27.03 1.61
CA GLY A 44 -9.17 -26.38 1.74
C GLY A 44 -8.87 -25.82 3.13
N ASP A 45 -7.61 -25.38 3.34
CA ASP A 45 -7.18 -24.58 4.50
C ASP A 45 -6.49 -23.30 4.00
N MET A 46 -7.31 -22.36 3.54
CA MET A 46 -6.88 -21.06 3.03
C MET A 46 -7.28 -19.94 3.97
N ARG A 47 -6.32 -19.07 4.28
CA ARG A 47 -6.47 -17.95 5.21
C ARG A 47 -5.99 -16.69 4.54
N PHE A 48 -6.71 -15.59 4.77
CA PHE A 48 -6.20 -14.26 4.46
C PHE A 48 -5.79 -13.59 5.75
N GLN A 49 -4.66 -12.92 5.70
CA GLN A 49 -4.17 -12.07 6.77
C GLN A 49 -4.22 -10.62 6.28
N ALA A 50 -4.68 -9.74 7.17
CA ALA A 50 -4.68 -8.31 6.95
C ALA A 50 -3.62 -7.65 7.83
N LEU A 51 -3.03 -6.57 7.33
CA LEU A 51 -2.18 -5.70 8.14
C LEU A 51 -3.07 -4.80 9.01
N PRO A 52 -2.73 -4.59 10.29
CA PRO A 52 -3.57 -3.84 11.21
C PRO A 52 -3.52 -2.32 11.03
N GLY A 53 -2.51 -1.82 10.32
CA GLY A 53 -2.28 -0.38 10.13
C GLY A 53 -2.58 0.09 8.71
N PRO A 54 -2.74 1.41 8.53
CA PRO A 54 -2.80 2.04 7.22
C PRO A 54 -1.49 1.79 6.46
N MET A 55 -1.61 1.38 5.20
CA MET A 55 -0.46 1.23 4.32
C MET A 55 -0.10 2.62 3.79
N THR A 56 0.93 3.19 4.39
CA THR A 56 1.45 4.52 4.05
C THR A 56 2.73 4.35 3.25
N ILE A 57 2.80 5.00 2.08
CA ILE A 57 4.00 5.03 1.26
C ILE A 57 4.61 6.42 1.37
N PHE A 58 5.86 6.48 1.78
CA PHE A 58 6.67 7.69 1.81
C PHE A 58 7.48 7.77 0.52
N ALA A 59 7.58 8.96 -0.05
CA ALA A 59 8.30 9.21 -1.28
C ALA A 59 9.05 10.54 -1.20
N ASP A 60 10.21 10.57 -1.85
CA ASP A 60 11.06 11.75 -1.98
C ASP A 60 11.07 12.17 -3.46
N GLY A 61 10.62 13.39 -3.74
CA GLY A 61 10.43 13.94 -5.08
C GLY A 61 9.54 13.04 -5.93
N VAL A 62 10.12 12.54 -7.02
CA VAL A 62 9.45 11.63 -7.99
C VAL A 62 9.80 10.15 -7.82
N ASP A 63 10.58 9.79 -6.79
CA ASP A 63 10.89 8.39 -6.50
C ASP A 63 9.73 7.69 -5.81
N PHE A 64 8.70 7.38 -6.60
CA PHE A 64 7.48 6.73 -6.14
C PHE A 64 7.17 5.52 -7.01
N ALA A 65 7.25 4.33 -6.41
CA ALA A 65 7.08 3.06 -7.13
C ALA A 65 5.73 2.91 -7.84
N ALA A 66 4.65 3.50 -7.30
CA ALA A 66 3.34 3.37 -7.93
C ALA A 66 3.22 4.15 -9.26
N PHE A 67 4.20 4.98 -9.64
CA PHE A 67 4.27 5.56 -10.98
C PHE A 67 4.45 4.50 -12.09
N GLU A 68 4.93 3.30 -11.78
CA GLU A 68 5.00 2.21 -12.76
C GLU A 68 3.62 1.70 -13.21
N GLU A 69 2.53 2.10 -12.53
CA GLU A 69 1.19 1.65 -12.87
C GLU A 69 0.58 2.34 -14.10
N PHE A 70 1.21 3.39 -14.66
CA PHE A 70 0.68 4.14 -15.81
C PHE A 70 1.77 4.64 -16.77
N SER A 71 1.37 4.95 -18.00
CA SER A 71 2.30 5.18 -19.12
C SER A 71 3.33 6.28 -18.85
N SER A 72 2.90 7.49 -18.50
CA SER A 72 3.82 8.60 -18.21
C SER A 72 4.70 8.35 -16.98
N GLY A 73 4.19 7.64 -15.97
CA GLY A 73 4.97 7.26 -14.80
C GLY A 73 6.03 6.21 -15.14
N VAL A 74 5.74 5.25 -16.02
CA VAL A 74 6.73 4.32 -16.59
C VAL A 74 7.79 5.08 -17.40
N THR A 75 7.40 6.07 -18.21
CA THR A 75 8.37 6.93 -18.91
C THR A 75 9.32 7.63 -17.93
N LEU A 76 8.79 8.19 -16.85
CA LEU A 76 9.59 8.83 -15.80
C LEU A 76 10.52 7.83 -15.11
N ARG A 77 10.02 6.63 -14.76
CA ARG A 77 10.80 5.59 -14.08
C ARG A 77 11.87 4.92 -14.95
N ASN A 78 11.68 4.89 -16.26
CA ASN A 78 12.65 4.30 -17.20
C ASN A 78 13.90 5.17 -17.41
N LEU A 79 13.89 6.42 -16.96
CA LEU A 79 15.06 7.31 -17.03
C LEU A 79 16.11 6.90 -15.99
N ARG A 80 17.38 6.85 -16.42
CA ARG A 80 18.49 6.32 -15.62
C ARG A 80 19.04 7.30 -14.59
N THR A 81 19.01 8.60 -14.90
CA THR A 81 19.58 9.63 -14.03
C THR A 81 18.48 10.48 -13.40
N ALA A 82 18.72 10.94 -12.18
CA ALA A 82 17.81 11.86 -11.51
C ALA A 82 17.67 13.18 -12.29
N ASP A 83 18.76 13.67 -12.90
CA ASP A 83 18.72 14.90 -13.68
C ASP A 83 17.80 14.80 -14.90
N ASP A 84 17.83 13.68 -15.63
CA ASP A 84 16.92 13.45 -16.74
C ASP A 84 15.45 13.38 -16.26
N GLN A 85 15.20 12.73 -15.11
CA GLN A 85 13.87 12.63 -14.51
C GLN A 85 13.31 14.01 -14.17
N TYR A 86 14.09 14.85 -13.49
CA TYR A 86 13.65 16.19 -13.10
C TYR A 86 13.59 17.15 -14.29
N ALA A 87 14.45 16.98 -15.30
CA ALA A 87 14.34 17.74 -16.55
C ALA A 87 13.03 17.44 -17.30
N LEU A 88 12.59 16.18 -17.31
CA LEU A 88 11.35 15.76 -17.96
C LEU A 88 10.11 16.43 -17.32
N LEU A 89 10.14 16.75 -16.03
CA LEU A 89 9.02 17.43 -15.35
C LEU A 89 8.75 18.85 -15.89
N SER A 90 9.72 19.44 -16.59
CA SER A 90 9.60 20.76 -17.22
C SER A 90 9.02 20.71 -18.64
N ASP A 91 8.93 19.52 -19.25
CA ASP A 91 8.39 19.36 -20.61
C ASP A 91 6.86 19.50 -20.62
N PRO A 92 6.28 20.51 -21.31
CA PRO A 92 4.83 20.70 -21.37
C PRO A 92 4.08 19.49 -21.93
N ALA A 93 4.65 18.76 -22.88
CA ALA A 93 4.02 17.60 -23.48
C ALA A 93 3.93 16.44 -22.48
N PHE A 94 5.01 16.21 -21.74
CA PHE A 94 5.03 15.23 -20.64
C PHE A 94 4.02 15.59 -19.56
N ARG A 95 4.00 16.86 -19.10
CA ARG A 95 3.07 17.33 -18.06
C ARG A 95 1.62 17.08 -18.46
N ALA A 96 1.22 17.47 -19.68
CA ALA A 96 -0.13 17.26 -20.18
C ALA A 96 -0.52 15.77 -20.20
N GLN A 97 0.40 14.89 -20.63
CA GLN A 97 0.16 13.45 -20.62
C GLN A 97 0.08 12.89 -19.20
N PHE A 98 0.91 13.37 -18.27
CA PHE A 98 0.88 12.97 -16.87
C PHE A 98 -0.46 13.29 -16.21
N ILE A 99 -0.96 14.52 -16.36
CA ILE A 99 -2.28 14.92 -15.84
C ILE A 99 -3.40 14.05 -16.44
N LYS A 100 -3.34 13.76 -17.74
CA LYS A 100 -4.31 12.89 -18.40
C LYS A 100 -4.29 11.46 -17.85
N ASP A 101 -3.11 10.87 -17.64
CA ASP A 101 -2.96 9.51 -17.12
C ASP A 101 -3.45 9.38 -15.67
N MET A 102 -3.32 10.45 -14.89
CA MET A 102 -3.83 10.53 -13.51
C MET A 102 -5.37 10.55 -13.45
N GLY A 103 -6.03 11.21 -14.42
CA GLY A 103 -7.49 11.23 -14.52
C GLY A 103 -8.12 10.00 -15.20
N GLY A 104 -7.31 9.06 -15.69
CA GLY A 104 -7.78 7.91 -16.48
C GLY A 104 -8.49 6.85 -15.65
N PHE A 105 -9.81 6.69 -15.86
CA PHE A 105 -10.65 5.66 -15.21
C PHE A 105 -10.27 4.21 -15.56
N MET A 106 -9.60 3.96 -16.69
CA MET A 106 -9.44 2.62 -17.27
C MET A 106 -8.29 1.80 -16.65
N MET A 107 -7.52 2.36 -15.72
CA MET A 107 -6.39 1.67 -15.11
C MET A 107 -6.51 1.68 -13.58
N ASN A 108 -7.40 0.83 -13.06
CA ASN A 108 -7.58 0.58 -11.64
C ASN A 108 -6.41 -0.23 -11.07
N GLY A 109 -5.27 0.44 -10.89
CA GLY A 109 -4.12 -0.08 -10.15
C GLY A 109 -4.37 -0.16 -8.64
N LEU A 110 -3.36 -0.57 -7.88
CA LEU A 110 -3.45 -0.66 -6.42
C LEU A 110 -3.42 0.72 -5.77
N TRP A 111 -2.85 1.71 -6.45
CA TRP A 111 -2.82 3.09 -6.01
C TRP A 111 -4.05 3.88 -6.50
N ASN A 112 -4.70 4.62 -5.59
CA ASN A 112 -5.65 5.65 -6.00
C ASN A 112 -4.84 6.80 -6.57
N ARG A 113 -4.83 6.95 -7.90
CA ARG A 113 -4.08 7.99 -8.66
C ARG A 113 -4.58 9.42 -8.40
N ARG A 114 -4.97 9.71 -7.18
CA ARG A 114 -5.39 11.02 -6.72
C ARG A 114 -4.28 11.51 -5.78
N PHE A 115 -3.61 12.58 -6.21
CA PHE A 115 -2.59 13.29 -5.42
C PHE A 115 -3.20 14.20 -4.35
N ASP A 116 -4.51 14.37 -4.38
CA ASP A 116 -5.26 15.25 -3.50
C ASP A 116 -5.02 14.99 -2.02
N GLU A 117 -4.96 13.73 -1.61
CA GLU A 117 -4.78 13.32 -0.21
C GLU A 117 -3.30 13.14 0.19
N ALA A 118 -2.37 13.31 -0.74
CA ALA A 118 -0.96 13.18 -0.43
C ALA A 118 -0.47 14.40 0.37
N VAL A 119 0.24 14.14 1.47
CA VAL A 119 0.65 15.15 2.45
C VAL A 119 2.15 15.38 2.36
N ILE A 120 2.54 16.65 2.32
CA ILE A 120 3.95 17.07 2.33
C ILE A 120 4.45 17.03 3.78
N ILE A 121 5.52 16.28 4.04
CA ILE A 121 6.11 16.14 5.38
C ILE A 121 7.42 16.89 5.55
N ASP A 122 8.12 17.17 4.46
CA ASP A 122 9.36 17.93 4.47
C ASP A 122 9.55 18.61 3.12
N CYS A 123 9.99 19.86 3.14
CA CYS A 123 10.25 20.66 1.96
C CYS A 123 11.11 21.85 2.37
N PRO A 124 12.09 22.29 1.57
CA PRO A 124 12.84 23.52 1.85
C PRO A 124 11.93 24.75 1.98
N ASP A 125 10.79 24.76 1.29
CA ASP A 125 9.70 25.70 1.56
C ASP A 125 8.84 25.20 2.73
N SER A 126 9.10 25.72 3.92
CA SER A 126 8.34 25.35 5.13
C SER A 126 6.85 25.70 5.07
N SER A 127 6.42 26.61 4.18
CA SER A 127 5.02 27.04 4.07
C SER A 127 4.09 25.95 3.53
N VAL A 128 4.66 24.94 2.86
CA VAL A 128 3.90 23.82 2.28
C VAL A 128 3.87 22.58 3.19
N VAL A 129 4.68 22.53 4.24
CA VAL A 129 4.79 21.36 5.12
C VAL A 129 3.53 21.18 5.96
N GLY A 130 3.05 19.95 6.07
CA GLY A 130 1.80 19.57 6.75
C GLY A 130 0.55 19.77 5.89
N ARG A 131 0.69 20.28 4.67
CA ARG A 131 -0.42 20.53 3.74
C ARG A 131 -0.53 19.43 2.70
N THR A 132 -1.72 19.28 2.14
CA THR A 132 -1.95 18.39 1.01
C THR A 132 -1.69 19.10 -0.33
N PHE A 133 -1.46 18.34 -1.40
CA PHE A 133 -1.40 18.93 -2.75
C PHE A 133 -2.76 19.51 -3.19
N GLU A 134 -3.87 19.01 -2.65
CA GLU A 134 -5.21 19.61 -2.85
C GLU A 134 -5.31 21.01 -2.23
N ASP A 135 -4.81 21.20 -1.01
CA ASP A 135 -4.83 22.52 -0.36
C ASP A 135 -4.10 23.58 -1.21
N LEU A 136 -2.94 23.19 -1.75
CA LEU A 136 -2.12 24.05 -2.61
C LEU A 136 -2.73 24.24 -4.00
N SER A 137 -3.38 23.21 -4.54
CA SER A 137 -4.12 23.26 -5.80
C SER A 137 -5.23 24.30 -5.76
N ARG A 138 -5.99 24.35 -4.67
CA ARG A 138 -7.07 25.34 -4.47
C ARG A 138 -6.56 26.77 -4.42
N GLU A 139 -5.43 27.00 -3.76
CA GLU A 139 -4.81 28.32 -3.68
C GLU A 139 -4.24 28.79 -5.02
N ARG A 140 -3.61 27.86 -5.77
CA ARG A 140 -2.95 28.17 -7.05
C ARG A 140 -3.90 28.14 -8.25
N GLY A 141 -5.10 27.58 -8.11
CA GLY A 141 -6.03 27.37 -9.22
C GLY A 141 -5.50 26.38 -10.27
N GLN A 142 -4.69 25.41 -9.84
CA GLN A 142 -4.01 24.41 -10.70
C GLN A 142 -4.45 23.00 -10.34
N HIS A 143 -4.24 22.01 -11.21
CA HIS A 143 -4.54 20.62 -10.86
C HIS A 143 -3.55 20.10 -9.77
N PRO A 144 -3.94 19.27 -8.78
CA PRO A 144 -3.04 18.81 -7.72
C PRO A 144 -1.75 18.14 -8.24
N ALA A 145 -1.85 17.36 -9.31
CA ALA A 145 -0.68 16.77 -9.95
C ALA A 145 0.24 17.80 -10.64
N GLU A 146 -0.27 18.96 -11.09
CA GLU A 146 0.60 20.04 -11.60
C GLU A 146 1.37 20.70 -10.45
N VAL A 147 0.70 20.94 -9.32
CA VAL A 147 1.36 21.46 -8.11
C VAL A 147 2.47 20.52 -7.65
N PHE A 148 2.21 19.21 -7.65
CA PHE A 148 3.22 18.20 -7.38
C PHE A 148 4.41 18.32 -8.34
N LEU A 149 4.17 18.38 -9.66
CA LEU A 149 5.24 18.49 -10.66
C LEU A 149 6.06 19.78 -10.48
N ASP A 150 5.44 20.91 -10.14
CA ASP A 150 6.13 22.17 -9.89
C ASP A 150 7.05 22.09 -8.67
N LEU A 151 6.53 21.56 -7.56
CA LEU A 151 7.30 21.40 -6.33
C LEU A 151 8.43 20.38 -6.52
N ALA A 152 8.16 19.26 -7.20
CA ALA A 152 9.17 18.23 -7.48
C ALA A 152 10.25 18.74 -8.45
N ALA A 153 9.90 19.53 -9.47
CA ALA A 153 10.88 20.14 -10.36
C ALA A 153 11.77 21.16 -9.62
N THR A 154 11.20 21.89 -8.65
CA THR A 154 11.91 22.92 -7.88
C THR A 154 12.81 22.33 -6.80
N TRP A 155 12.27 21.43 -5.98
CA TRP A 155 12.91 20.95 -4.75
C TRP A 155 13.47 19.54 -4.87
N ARG A 156 13.15 18.83 -5.95
CA ARG A 156 13.66 17.49 -6.26
C ARG A 156 13.42 16.51 -5.12
N ASP A 157 14.46 15.78 -4.71
CA ASP A 157 14.48 14.81 -3.62
C ASP A 157 14.25 15.43 -2.24
N LYS A 158 14.35 16.76 -2.12
CA LYS A 158 14.05 17.47 -0.87
C LYS A 158 12.54 17.66 -0.63
N LEU A 159 11.70 17.40 -1.63
CA LEU A 159 10.25 17.35 -1.44
C LEU A 159 9.88 15.96 -0.91
N ARG A 160 9.58 15.84 0.38
CA ARG A 160 9.18 14.56 0.97
C ARG A 160 7.69 14.58 1.26
N TRP A 161 7.01 13.52 0.86
CA TRP A 161 5.57 13.41 0.99
C TRP A 161 5.16 11.97 1.25
N TYR A 162 3.93 11.76 1.70
CA TYR A 162 3.35 10.43 1.81
C TYR A 162 1.92 10.38 1.30
N THR A 163 1.50 9.17 0.96
CA THR A 163 0.10 8.85 0.67
C THR A 163 -0.30 7.53 1.31
N VAL A 164 -1.57 7.42 1.71
CA VAL A 164 -2.14 6.19 2.27
C VAL A 164 -2.87 5.46 1.15
N VAL A 165 -2.41 4.26 0.78
CA VAL A 165 -2.95 3.49 -0.35
C VAL A 165 -3.99 2.46 0.08
N GLY A 166 -3.89 1.96 1.31
CA GLY A 166 -4.77 0.94 1.84
C GLY A 166 -4.96 1.00 3.35
N ASN A 167 -5.95 0.28 3.86
CA ASN A 167 -6.30 0.19 5.27
C ASN A 167 -6.62 1.55 5.93
N HIS A 168 -7.27 2.42 5.16
CA HIS A 168 -7.64 3.77 5.58
C HIS A 168 -8.92 3.82 6.43
N ARG A 169 -9.73 2.75 6.45
CA ARG A 169 -10.97 2.63 7.23
C ARG A 169 -10.78 1.68 8.42
N PRO A 170 -10.64 2.20 9.65
CA PRO A 170 -10.35 1.37 10.83
C PRO A 170 -11.40 0.30 11.10
N ASP A 171 -12.68 0.60 10.87
CA ASP A 171 -13.81 -0.34 11.01
C ASP A 171 -13.66 -1.55 10.08
N ILE A 172 -13.33 -1.31 8.81
CA ILE A 172 -13.10 -2.38 7.83
C ILE A 172 -11.86 -3.20 8.17
N VAL A 173 -10.79 -2.55 8.65
CA VAL A 173 -9.56 -3.25 9.06
C VAL A 173 -9.83 -4.14 10.28
N VAL A 174 -10.58 -3.66 11.27
CA VAL A 174 -11.00 -4.46 12.43
C VAL A 174 -11.82 -5.67 11.97
N ASP A 175 -12.76 -5.50 11.05
CA ASP A 175 -13.54 -6.61 10.48
C ASP A 175 -12.66 -7.63 9.73
N LEU A 176 -11.63 -7.16 9.01
CA LEU A 176 -10.68 -8.02 8.33
C LEU A 176 -9.79 -8.81 9.31
N LEU A 177 -9.38 -8.20 10.42
CA LEU A 177 -8.62 -8.85 11.48
C LEU A 177 -9.47 -9.84 12.30
N ALA A 178 -10.75 -9.50 12.51
CA ALA A 178 -11.71 -10.33 13.24
C ALA A 178 -12.27 -11.48 12.40
N SER A 179 -12.02 -11.48 11.08
CA SER A 179 -12.48 -12.54 10.18
C SER A 179 -11.85 -13.87 10.62
N PRO A 180 -12.67 -14.88 10.97
CA PRO A 180 -12.18 -16.06 11.65
C PRO A 180 -11.17 -16.81 10.76
N ALA A 181 -10.03 -17.17 11.36
CA ALA A 181 -9.29 -18.32 10.88
C ALA A 181 -10.27 -19.51 10.93
N PRO A 182 -10.46 -20.27 9.84
CA PRO A 182 -11.23 -21.51 9.92
C PRO A 182 -10.58 -22.37 10.99
N THR A 183 -11.33 -22.67 12.03
CA THR A 183 -10.96 -23.55 13.12
C THR A 183 -10.69 -24.93 12.53
N SER A 184 -9.46 -25.21 12.15
CA SER A 184 -9.00 -26.59 12.09
C SER A 184 -8.94 -27.05 13.54
N ALA A 185 -9.99 -27.74 14.00
CA ALA A 185 -9.92 -28.59 15.18
C ALA A 185 -8.93 -29.72 14.90
N SER A 186 -7.63 -29.41 14.93
CA SER A 186 -6.60 -30.40 15.22
C SER A 186 -6.40 -30.37 16.72
N PRO A 187 -6.46 -31.50 17.44
CA PRO A 187 -6.14 -31.54 18.85
C PRO A 187 -4.74 -30.92 19.00
N THR A 188 -4.68 -29.80 19.72
CA THR A 188 -3.41 -29.27 20.21
C THR A 188 -2.76 -30.37 21.03
N PRO A 189 -1.53 -30.81 20.74
CA PRO A 189 -0.78 -31.54 21.75
C PRO A 189 -0.70 -30.64 22.99
N GLU A 190 -0.95 -31.23 24.15
CA GLU A 190 -0.88 -30.54 25.44
C GLU A 190 0.35 -29.64 25.54
N PRO A 191 0.26 -28.46 26.17
CA PRO A 191 1.42 -27.62 26.38
C PRO A 191 2.39 -28.35 27.31
N THR A 192 3.39 -29.03 26.75
CA THR A 192 4.58 -29.40 27.49
C THR A 192 5.26 -28.10 27.88
N CYS A 193 5.11 -27.73 29.14
CA CYS A 193 5.78 -26.58 29.74
C CYS A 193 7.28 -26.77 29.54
N ALA A 194 7.89 -25.99 28.65
CA ALA A 194 9.34 -25.95 28.51
C ALA A 194 9.90 -25.34 29.80
N VAL A 195 10.40 -26.20 30.68
CA VAL A 195 11.15 -25.81 31.87
C VAL A 195 12.49 -25.26 31.39
N TRP A 196 12.64 -23.94 31.44
CA TRP A 196 13.92 -23.29 31.23
C TRP A 196 14.81 -23.59 32.45
N PRO A 197 16.04 -24.10 32.28
CA PRO A 197 16.96 -24.24 33.40
C PRO A 197 17.32 -22.86 33.93
N THR A 198 16.89 -22.54 35.14
CA THR A 198 17.37 -21.41 35.92
C THR A 198 18.82 -21.66 36.32
N THR A 199 19.77 -21.09 35.59
CA THR A 199 21.14 -20.96 36.07
C THR A 199 21.26 -19.71 36.94
N THR A 200 21.06 -19.90 38.24
CA THR A 200 21.63 -19.03 39.28
C THR A 200 23.11 -19.35 39.45
N SER A 201 24.00 -18.47 39.01
CA SER A 201 25.33 -18.20 39.58
C SER A 201 25.86 -16.95 38.90
N GLY A 202 26.48 -15.96 39.54
CA GLY A 202 26.79 -15.67 40.92
C GLY A 202 27.45 -14.30 40.86
N CYS A 203 26.93 -13.34 41.63
CA CYS A 203 27.57 -12.05 41.84
C CYS A 203 28.82 -12.27 42.70
N ALA A 204 29.99 -11.88 42.21
CA ALA A 204 31.17 -11.66 43.03
C ALA A 204 32.02 -10.54 42.44
N ARG A 205 32.14 -9.48 43.26
CA ARG A 205 33.06 -8.34 43.31
C ARG A 205 34.18 -8.24 42.28
#